data_AF-A0A7R9Y5I9-F1
#
_entry.id   AF-A0A7R9Y5I9-F1
#
_cell.length_a   1.000
_cell.length_b   1.000
_cell.length_c   1.000
_cell.angle_alpha   90.00
_cell.angle_beta   90.00
_cell.angle_gamma   90.00
#
_symmetry.space_group_name_H-M   'P 1'
#
loop_
_entity.id
_entity.type
_entity.pdbx_description
1 polymer ?
#
loop_
_entity_poly.entity_id
_entity_poly.type
_entity_poly.pdbx_seq_one_letter_code
_entity_poly.pdbx_strand_id
1 'polypeptide(L)'
;PPSHEGGRGQEQGAGGAMAAAVPPSHPQQQQHTAPSSPPQHHQQQQHPAEYCASLSSVRAAARRIAPHVRRTPVLRSPRLDALTPTEARLYFKAEALQVSGSFKYRGACNAVFSLSARDAARGVTTHSSGNHAAALAAATA
;
A
#
# COMPACT_ATOMS: atom_id res chain seq x y z
N PRO A 1 -17.00 -21.21 56.05
CA PRO A 1 -15.63 -21.74 55.81
C PRO A 1 -15.68 -23.06 55.01
N PRO A 2 -14.68 -23.40 54.17
CA PRO A 2 -13.49 -22.65 53.72
C PRO A 2 -13.59 -22.25 52.22
N SER A 3 -13.08 -21.11 51.75
CA SER A 3 -11.68 -20.68 51.48
C SER A 3 -11.27 -20.90 50.02
N HIS A 4 -11.02 -19.81 49.29
CA HIS A 4 -9.78 -19.65 48.54
C HIS A 4 -9.48 -18.16 48.32
N GLU A 5 -8.29 -17.78 48.79
CA GLU A 5 -7.68 -16.45 48.76
C GLU A 5 -6.92 -16.18 47.44
N GLY A 6 -6.58 -14.89 47.25
CA GLY A 6 -5.38 -14.45 46.54
C GLY A 6 -5.65 -13.77 45.19
N GLY A 7 -5.19 -12.57 44.90
CA GLY A 7 -4.28 -11.67 45.59
C GLY A 7 -4.29 -10.29 44.93
N ARG A 8 -3.94 -9.27 45.72
CA ARG A 8 -3.84 -7.85 45.34
C ARG A 8 -2.54 -7.62 44.58
N GLY A 9 -2.57 -6.69 43.63
CA GLY A 9 -1.38 -6.05 43.06
C GLY A 9 -1.65 -4.57 42.81
N GLN A 10 -1.41 -3.75 43.84
CA GLN A 10 -1.25 -2.30 43.71
C GLN A 10 0.19 -2.05 43.31
N GLU A 11 0.42 -1.29 42.23
CA GLU A 11 1.71 -0.64 41.98
C GLU A 11 1.59 0.84 42.35
N GLN A 12 2.16 1.18 43.51
CA GLN A 12 2.62 2.52 43.86
C GLN A 12 4.10 2.41 44.22
N GLY A 13 4.94 3.19 43.54
CA GLY A 13 6.31 3.52 43.91
C GLY A 13 6.69 4.76 43.10
N ALA A 14 6.68 5.99 43.64
CA ALA A 14 7.61 6.56 44.63
C ALA A 14 9.06 6.56 44.12
N GLY A 15 9.56 7.74 43.77
CA GLY A 15 10.94 7.95 43.33
C GLY A 15 11.23 9.38 42.94
N GLY A 16 11.06 10.31 43.88
CA GLY A 16 11.63 11.66 43.77
C GLY A 16 13.15 11.59 43.90
N ALA A 17 13.86 12.31 43.04
CA ALA A 17 15.29 12.57 43.18
C ALA A 17 15.53 14.08 43.11
N MET A 18 16.38 14.54 44.02
CA MET A 18 16.60 15.91 44.45
C MET A 18 17.26 16.78 43.38
N ALA A 19 16.93 18.06 43.47
CA ALA A 19 17.56 19.16 42.78
C ALA A 19 19.07 19.26 43.09
N ALA A 20 19.87 19.46 42.05
CA ALA A 20 21.20 20.05 42.14
C ALA A 20 21.20 21.36 41.34
N ALA A 21 21.37 22.47 42.05
CA ALA A 21 21.50 23.80 41.47
C ALA A 21 22.90 23.97 40.83
N VAL A 22 22.94 24.38 39.58
CA VAL A 22 24.16 24.73 38.82
C VAL A 22 24.13 26.25 38.56
N PRO A 23 25.22 26.99 38.80
CA PRO A 23 25.24 28.46 38.76
C PRO A 23 25.09 29.04 37.34
N PRO A 24 24.63 30.31 37.21
CA PRO A 24 24.32 30.93 35.93
C PRO A 24 25.60 31.26 35.15
N SER A 25 25.72 30.70 33.94
CA SER A 25 26.78 31.04 32.98
C SER A 25 26.25 32.13 32.04
N HIS A 26 26.98 33.24 31.93
CA HIS A 26 26.66 34.38 31.06
C HIS A 26 26.44 33.97 29.60
N PRO A 27 25.55 34.66 28.85
CA PRO A 27 25.30 34.35 27.44
C PRO A 27 26.50 34.78 26.59
N GLN A 28 27.32 33.82 26.15
CA GLN A 28 28.22 34.05 25.03
C GLN A 28 27.39 34.11 23.74
N GLN A 29 27.36 35.30 23.14
CA GLN A 29 26.79 35.58 21.84
C GLN A 29 27.60 34.80 20.78
N GLN A 30 27.17 33.58 20.44
CA GLN A 30 27.70 32.86 19.29
C GLN A 30 27.25 33.60 18.03
N GLN A 31 28.19 34.27 17.37
CA GLN A 31 28.00 34.78 16.02
C GLN A 31 27.85 33.57 15.10
N HIS A 32 26.61 33.26 14.72
CA HIS A 32 26.33 32.32 13.65
C HIS A 32 26.85 32.90 12.34
N THR A 33 28.05 32.50 11.94
CA THR A 33 28.50 32.70 10.56
C THR A 33 27.67 31.78 9.67
N ALA A 34 26.89 32.37 8.77
CA ALA A 34 26.12 31.62 7.78
C ALA A 34 27.07 30.77 6.91
N PRO A 35 26.75 29.50 6.61
CA PRO A 35 27.52 28.72 5.65
C PRO A 35 27.40 29.36 4.26
N SER A 36 28.51 29.87 3.75
CA SER A 36 28.64 30.57 2.46
C SER A 36 28.77 29.61 1.26
N SER A 37 28.05 28.50 1.27
CA SER A 37 28.04 27.56 0.15
C SER A 37 26.61 27.34 -0.36
N PRO A 38 26.35 27.53 -1.66
CA PRO A 38 25.04 27.22 -2.23
C PRO A 38 24.73 25.73 -2.00
N PRO A 39 23.45 25.36 -1.80
CA PRO A 39 23.06 23.97 -1.65
C PRO A 39 23.54 23.21 -2.88
N GLN A 40 24.49 22.29 -2.67
CA GLN A 40 24.86 21.34 -3.70
C GLN A 40 23.60 20.56 -4.02
N HIS A 41 23.03 20.82 -5.19
CA HIS A 41 22.00 19.98 -5.77
C HIS A 41 22.56 18.57 -5.76
N HIS A 42 22.09 17.75 -4.82
CA HIS A 42 22.22 16.32 -4.91
C HIS A 42 21.47 15.95 -6.18
N GLN A 43 22.18 15.90 -7.30
CA GLN A 43 21.70 15.23 -8.49
C GLN A 43 21.42 13.82 -8.02
N GLN A 44 20.15 13.54 -7.75
CA GLN A 44 19.65 12.19 -7.57
C GLN A 44 20.11 11.44 -8.81
N GLN A 45 21.14 10.63 -8.63
CA GLN A 45 21.65 9.76 -9.66
C GLN A 45 20.47 8.91 -10.11
N GLN A 46 19.98 9.19 -11.32
CA GLN A 46 18.90 8.45 -11.93
C GLN A 46 19.45 7.07 -12.29
N HIS A 47 19.40 6.14 -11.33
CA HIS A 47 19.50 4.73 -11.66
C HIS A 47 18.27 4.39 -12.51
N PRO A 48 18.44 3.89 -13.76
CA PRO A 48 17.30 3.39 -14.51
C PRO A 48 16.76 2.19 -13.74
N ALA A 49 15.71 2.41 -12.94
CA ALA A 49 15.08 1.36 -12.18
C ALA A 49 14.46 0.36 -13.17
N GLU A 50 15.12 -0.76 -13.37
CA GLU A 50 14.61 -1.84 -14.19
C GLU A 50 13.48 -2.54 -13.43
N TYR A 51 12.24 -2.18 -13.75
CA TYR A 51 11.06 -2.78 -13.15
C TYR A 51 10.75 -4.13 -13.80
N CYS A 52 10.32 -5.12 -13.00
CA CYS A 52 9.86 -6.42 -13.48
C CYS A 52 8.65 -6.33 -14.44
N ALA A 53 7.94 -5.21 -14.43
CA ALA A 53 6.86 -4.90 -15.38
C ALA A 53 7.16 -3.62 -16.14
N SER A 54 6.90 -3.65 -17.45
CA SER A 54 7.06 -2.50 -18.34
C SER A 54 5.70 -2.05 -18.87
N LEU A 55 5.64 -0.84 -19.43
CA LEU A 55 4.43 -0.38 -20.11
C LEU A 55 4.03 -1.32 -21.27
N SER A 56 5.00 -1.90 -21.97
CA SER A 56 4.73 -2.85 -23.06
C SER A 56 4.12 -4.15 -22.53
N SER A 57 4.57 -4.66 -21.38
CA SER A 57 3.98 -5.87 -20.77
C SER A 57 2.54 -5.62 -20.31
N VAL A 58 2.24 -4.45 -19.76
CA VAL A 58 0.86 -4.04 -19.40
C VAL A 58 -0.03 -3.92 -20.63
N ARG A 59 0.45 -3.32 -21.73
CA ARG A 59 -0.30 -3.22 -22.99
C ARG A 59 -0.55 -4.58 -23.63
N ALA A 60 0.42 -5.49 -23.56
CA ALA A 60 0.26 -6.87 -24.02
C ALA A 60 -0.80 -7.61 -23.20
N ALA A 61 -0.76 -7.49 -21.87
CA ALA A 61 -1.78 -8.04 -20.98
C ALA A 61 -3.17 -7.48 -21.30
N ALA A 62 -3.29 -6.17 -21.52
CA ALA A 62 -4.56 -5.53 -21.86
C ALA A 62 -5.19 -6.09 -23.15
N ARG A 63 -4.39 -6.35 -24.19
CA ARG A 63 -4.87 -6.99 -25.43
C ARG A 63 -5.32 -8.43 -25.18
N ARG A 64 -4.50 -9.20 -24.47
CA ARG A 64 -4.77 -10.62 -24.15
C ARG A 64 -6.08 -10.81 -23.41
N ILE A 65 -6.37 -9.96 -22.41
CA ILE A 65 -7.53 -10.14 -21.54
C ILE A 65 -8.79 -9.40 -22.03
N ALA A 66 -8.68 -8.56 -23.06
CA ALA A 66 -9.79 -7.73 -23.55
C ALA A 66 -11.12 -8.46 -23.79
N PRO A 67 -11.15 -9.67 -24.39
CA PRO A 67 -12.41 -10.38 -24.62
C PRO A 67 -13.02 -11.02 -23.36
N HIS A 68 -12.25 -11.12 -22.27
CA HIS A 68 -12.67 -11.82 -21.05
C HIS A 68 -13.11 -10.87 -19.93
N VAL A 69 -12.54 -9.66 -19.87
CA VAL A 69 -12.74 -8.74 -18.75
C VAL A 69 -13.75 -7.64 -19.05
N ARG A 70 -14.44 -7.18 -18.02
CA ARG A 70 -15.29 -5.99 -18.10
C ARG A 70 -14.44 -4.71 -18.16
N ARG A 71 -14.83 -3.79 -19.04
CA ARG A 71 -14.46 -2.37 -18.93
C ARG A 71 -15.31 -1.75 -17.83
N THR A 72 -14.84 -1.86 -16.60
CA THR A 72 -15.53 -1.33 -15.41
C THR A 72 -15.73 0.18 -15.51
N PRO A 73 -16.84 0.73 -14.99
CA PRO A 73 -17.10 2.16 -15.05
C PRO A 73 -16.13 2.95 -14.16
N VAL A 74 -16.03 4.25 -14.44
CA VAL A 74 -15.42 5.22 -13.54
C VAL A 74 -16.57 5.98 -12.88
N LEU A 75 -16.69 5.84 -11.56
CA LEU A 75 -17.77 6.43 -10.79
C LEU A 75 -17.36 7.79 -10.21
N ARG A 76 -18.38 8.59 -9.90
CA ARG A 76 -18.29 9.93 -9.33
C ARG A 76 -19.25 10.05 -8.17
N SER A 77 -18.93 10.90 -7.21
CA SER A 77 -19.85 11.27 -6.14
C SER A 77 -19.60 12.72 -5.72
N PRO A 78 -20.50 13.66 -6.07
CA PRO A 78 -20.39 15.06 -5.64
C PRO A 78 -20.32 15.20 -4.12
N ARG A 79 -21.00 14.29 -3.39
CA ARG A 79 -20.93 14.25 -1.93
C ARG A 79 -19.53 13.92 -1.43
N LEU A 80 -18.79 13.02 -2.10
CA LEU A 80 -17.41 12.71 -1.73
C LEU A 80 -16.44 13.81 -2.18
N ASP A 81 -16.69 14.45 -3.32
CA ASP A 81 -15.92 15.60 -3.78
C ASP A 81 -15.96 16.74 -2.73
N ALA A 82 -17.14 17.03 -2.17
CA ALA A 82 -17.35 18.06 -1.15
C ALA A 82 -16.69 17.74 0.22
N LEU A 83 -16.28 16.50 0.47
CA LEU A 83 -15.53 16.13 1.67
C LEU A 83 -14.02 16.37 1.50
N THR A 84 -13.56 16.67 0.29
CA THR A 84 -12.15 16.98 0.06
C THR A 84 -11.86 18.42 0.48
N PRO A 85 -10.73 18.71 1.17
CA PRO A 85 -10.39 20.06 1.60
C PRO A 85 -10.19 21.07 0.45
N THR A 86 -9.99 20.57 -0.77
CA THR A 86 -9.63 21.35 -1.96
C THR A 86 -10.72 21.32 -3.04
N GLU A 87 -11.93 20.83 -2.72
CA GLU A 87 -13.02 20.61 -3.69
C GLU A 87 -12.57 19.79 -4.92
N ALA A 88 -11.63 18.88 -4.69
CA ALA A 88 -11.09 18.02 -5.72
C ALA A 88 -12.14 17.04 -6.26
N ARG A 89 -12.05 16.82 -7.57
CA ARG A 89 -12.89 15.90 -8.31
C ARG A 89 -12.36 14.46 -8.18
N LEU A 90 -13.01 13.60 -7.40
CA LEU A 90 -12.62 12.20 -7.19
C LEU A 90 -13.20 11.26 -8.25
N TYR A 91 -12.37 10.35 -8.78
CA TYR A 91 -12.77 9.34 -9.75
C TYR A 91 -12.48 7.94 -9.22
N PHE A 92 -13.50 7.07 -9.20
CA PHE A 92 -13.37 5.72 -8.64
C PHE A 92 -13.46 4.68 -9.73
N LYS A 93 -12.37 3.94 -9.96
CA LYS A 93 -12.39 2.81 -10.89
C LYS A 93 -13.04 1.60 -10.21
N ALA A 94 -14.26 1.26 -10.63
CA ALA A 94 -15.11 0.30 -9.93
C ALA A 94 -14.75 -1.18 -10.20
N GLU A 95 -13.56 -1.62 -9.80
CA GLU A 95 -13.12 -3.01 -10.01
C GLU A 95 -13.87 -4.05 -9.15
N ALA A 96 -14.63 -3.63 -8.14
CA ALA A 96 -15.58 -4.50 -7.45
C ALA A 96 -16.69 -5.03 -8.40
N LEU A 97 -16.93 -4.37 -9.55
CA LEU A 97 -17.90 -4.77 -10.56
C LEU A 97 -17.29 -5.66 -11.67
N GLN A 98 -16.01 -6.01 -11.55
CA GLN A 98 -15.36 -6.96 -12.44
C GLN A 98 -15.94 -8.37 -12.24
N VAL A 99 -15.74 -9.27 -13.21
CA VAL A 99 -15.97 -10.70 -13.01
C VAL A 99 -15.24 -11.17 -11.74
N SER A 100 -15.87 -12.09 -11.00
CA SER A 100 -15.44 -12.54 -9.67
C SER A 100 -15.41 -11.45 -8.58
N GLY A 101 -15.95 -10.25 -8.82
CA GLY A 101 -16.11 -9.19 -7.82
C GLY A 101 -14.83 -8.42 -7.45
N SER A 102 -13.74 -8.56 -8.20
CA SER A 102 -12.49 -7.82 -7.92
C SER A 102 -11.57 -7.68 -9.14
N PHE A 103 -10.59 -6.79 -9.04
CA PHE A 103 -9.57 -6.58 -10.08
C PHE A 103 -8.72 -7.82 -10.36
N LYS A 104 -8.67 -8.81 -9.44
CA LYS A 104 -7.80 -9.99 -9.55
C LYS A 104 -8.12 -10.86 -10.75
N TYR A 105 -9.35 -10.79 -11.26
CA TYR A 105 -9.75 -11.47 -12.49
C TYR A 105 -8.88 -11.08 -13.70
N ARG A 106 -8.43 -9.82 -13.78
CA ARG A 106 -7.54 -9.35 -14.85
C ARG A 106 -6.20 -10.09 -14.83
N GLY A 107 -5.60 -10.22 -13.64
CA GLY A 107 -4.33 -10.93 -13.46
C GLY A 107 -4.47 -12.43 -13.69
N ALA A 108 -5.55 -13.04 -13.19
CA ALA A 108 -5.85 -14.45 -13.41
C ALA A 108 -6.00 -14.78 -14.91
N CYS A 109 -6.83 -14.01 -15.63
CA CYS A 109 -6.96 -14.15 -17.09
C CYS A 109 -5.61 -13.97 -17.79
N ASN A 110 -4.83 -12.94 -17.41
CA ASN A 110 -3.54 -12.70 -18.03
C ASN A 110 -2.58 -13.88 -17.83
N ALA A 111 -2.55 -14.49 -16.65
CA ALA A 111 -1.72 -15.65 -16.36
C ALA A 111 -2.19 -16.88 -17.16
N VAL A 112 -3.47 -17.23 -17.06
CA VAL A 112 -4.06 -18.41 -17.73
C VAL A 112 -3.91 -18.33 -19.25
N PHE A 113 -4.29 -17.20 -19.86
CA PHE A 113 -4.22 -17.03 -21.32
C PHE A 113 -2.81 -16.70 -21.84
N SER A 114 -1.79 -16.65 -20.98
CA SER A 114 -0.39 -16.59 -21.40
C SER A 114 0.27 -17.96 -21.46
N LEU A 115 -0.38 -19.01 -20.94
CA LEU A 115 0.19 -20.36 -20.93
C LEU A 115 0.31 -20.92 -22.35
N SER A 116 1.36 -21.69 -22.58
CA SER A 116 1.44 -22.55 -23.77
C SER A 116 0.38 -23.65 -23.68
N ALA A 117 0.00 -24.25 -24.81
CA ALA A 117 -0.92 -25.38 -24.81
C ALA A 117 -0.41 -26.55 -23.94
N ARG A 118 0.92 -26.75 -23.92
CA ARG A 118 1.58 -27.77 -23.09
C ARG A 118 1.41 -27.49 -21.59
N ASP A 119 1.56 -26.23 -21.19
CA ASP A 119 1.44 -25.85 -19.78
C ASP A 119 -0.03 -25.82 -19.34
N ALA A 120 -0.93 -25.33 -20.19
CA ALA A 120 -2.37 -25.33 -19.94
C ALA A 120 -2.92 -26.75 -19.74
N ALA A 121 -2.43 -27.74 -20.49
CA ALA A 121 -2.82 -29.15 -20.35
C ALA A 121 -2.47 -29.76 -18.98
N ARG A 122 -1.54 -29.17 -18.23
CA ARG A 122 -1.21 -29.60 -16.86
C ARG A 122 -2.19 -29.06 -15.82
N GLY A 123 -3.08 -28.15 -16.23
CA GLY A 123 -3.95 -27.41 -15.33
C GLY A 123 -3.21 -26.31 -14.56
N VAL A 124 -3.97 -25.59 -13.73
CA VAL A 124 -3.45 -24.53 -12.86
C VAL A 124 -3.91 -24.78 -11.43
N THR A 125 -3.10 -24.34 -10.47
CA THR A 125 -3.45 -24.36 -9.05
C THR A 125 -3.05 -23.04 -8.41
N THR A 126 -3.77 -22.63 -7.38
CA THR A 126 -3.43 -21.47 -6.57
C THR A 126 -3.85 -21.70 -5.13
N HIS A 127 -3.15 -21.05 -4.21
CA HIS A 127 -3.57 -20.97 -2.82
C HIS A 127 -3.96 -19.53 -2.52
N SER A 128 -5.24 -19.30 -2.20
CA SER A 128 -5.73 -18.00 -1.81
C SER A 128 -6.99 -18.11 -0.95
N SER A 129 -7.08 -17.27 0.08
CA SER A 129 -8.22 -17.22 1.00
C SER A 129 -9.45 -16.46 0.46
N GLY A 130 -9.45 -15.99 -0.80
CA GLY A 130 -10.56 -15.18 -1.30
C GLY A 130 -10.45 -14.76 -2.76
N ASN A 131 -10.50 -13.46 -3.03
CA ASN A 131 -10.64 -12.86 -4.37
C ASN A 131 -9.81 -13.50 -5.49
N HIS A 132 -8.59 -13.99 -5.21
CA HIS A 132 -7.78 -14.62 -6.26
C HIS A 132 -8.24 -16.05 -6.58
N ALA A 133 -8.69 -16.82 -5.59
CA ALA A 133 -9.27 -18.14 -5.82
C ALA A 133 -10.51 -18.04 -6.72
N ALA A 134 -11.44 -17.12 -6.39
CA ALA A 134 -12.62 -16.86 -7.22
C ALA A 134 -12.25 -16.36 -8.63
N ALA A 135 -11.25 -15.48 -8.73
CA ALA A 135 -10.76 -14.97 -10.01
C ALA A 135 -10.15 -16.06 -10.89
N LEU A 136 -9.33 -16.96 -10.31
CA LEU A 136 -8.71 -18.04 -11.07
C LEU A 136 -9.74 -19.07 -11.51
N ALA A 137 -10.63 -19.49 -10.60
CA ALA A 137 -11.70 -20.42 -10.92
C ALA A 137 -12.58 -19.90 -12.08
N ALA A 138 -12.91 -18.61 -12.09
CA ALA A 138 -13.68 -17.99 -13.16
C ALA A 138 -12.89 -17.81 -14.48
N ALA A 139 -11.55 -17.80 -14.44
CA ALA A 139 -10.72 -17.64 -15.64
C ALA A 139 -10.48 -18.97 -16.37
N THR A 140 -10.70 -20.10 -15.68
CA THR A 140 -10.53 -21.45 -16.21
C THR A 140 -11.85 -22.16 -16.50
N ALA A 141 -12.98 -21.49 -16.26
CA ALA A 141 -14.33 -21.97 -16.56
C ALA A 141 -14.67 -21.74 -18.04
#